data_AF-A0A0F9KBV9-F1
#
_entry.id   AF-A0A0F9KBV9-F1
#
_cell.length_a   1.000
_cell.length_b   1.000
_cell.length_c   1.000
_cell.angle_alpha   90.00
_cell.angle_beta   90.00
_cell.angle_gamma   90.00
#
_symmetry.space_group_name_H-M   'P 1'
#
loop_
_entity.id
_entity.type
_entity.pdbx_description
1 polymer ?
#
loop_
_entity_poly.entity_id
_entity_poly.type
_entity_poly.pdbx_seq_one_letter_code
_entity_poly.pdbx_strand_id
1 'polypeptide(L)'
;MFAIPGLREENAALLDAICEATRKLLDCPIALISVVEDDTQWYKSVVGFELDRMPKNNGFCAHTIMSGEPMVVPDLRADPRFEAHPMVAEGGPGARFYAGVPLILSSGQRFGSLCGIDLVPHEAPSDKQMAVLTDLGKAVVAALENLPPTPQDQREDEATKSTFIALVGHELRTPLTILFGSLQLLEATAEKGINKLLVSSARKSAKHLIGLVENIIAYSDASTGELRLNEQTCNLHELFNDTAELTLPGADGVLKSVSVTEDSLTTPIYVDPDQIKLALNALVLNAINHGG
;
A
#
# COMPACT_ATOMS: atom_id res chain seq x y z
N MET A 1 -19.91 3.00 -7.13
CA MET A 1 -18.70 3.29 -7.92
C MET A 1 -17.72 2.20 -7.55
N PHE A 2 -17.28 1.39 -8.51
CA PHE A 2 -16.35 0.29 -8.23
C PHE A 2 -14.96 0.90 -8.09
N ALA A 3 -14.29 0.66 -6.97
CA ALA A 3 -12.94 1.15 -6.68
C ALA A 3 -11.84 0.35 -7.42
N ILE A 4 -12.24 -0.63 -8.23
CA ILE A 4 -11.34 -1.49 -8.99
C ILE A 4 -11.28 -1.02 -10.44
N PRO A 5 -10.09 -0.62 -10.93
CA PRO A 5 -9.90 -0.22 -12.32
C PRO A 5 -10.43 -1.27 -13.31
N GLY A 6 -11.19 -0.82 -14.31
CA GLY A 6 -11.72 -1.69 -15.37
C GLY A 6 -12.92 -2.55 -14.98
N LEU A 7 -13.34 -2.57 -13.72
CA LEU A 7 -14.51 -3.36 -13.31
C LEU A 7 -15.82 -2.67 -13.71
N ARG A 8 -16.31 -2.94 -14.92
CA ARG A 8 -17.49 -2.28 -15.52
C ARG A 8 -18.65 -3.25 -15.71
N GLU A 9 -19.83 -2.77 -16.09
CA GLU A 9 -20.95 -3.66 -16.44
C GLU A 9 -20.69 -4.38 -17.78
N GLU A 10 -19.93 -3.74 -18.67
CA GLU A 10 -19.58 -4.22 -20.01
C GLU A 10 -18.80 -5.55 -20.02
N ASN A 11 -18.06 -5.85 -18.94
CA ASN A 11 -17.33 -7.10 -18.82
C ASN A 11 -18.12 -8.22 -18.12
N ALA A 12 -19.35 -7.96 -17.66
CA ALA A 12 -20.16 -8.92 -16.92
C ALA A 12 -20.31 -10.25 -17.66
N ALA A 13 -20.66 -10.22 -18.95
CA ALA A 13 -20.84 -11.44 -19.75
C ALA A 13 -19.55 -12.29 -19.85
N LEU A 14 -18.38 -11.65 -19.93
CA LEU A 14 -17.09 -12.35 -19.95
C LEU A 14 -16.79 -12.96 -18.57
N LEU A 15 -16.99 -12.17 -17.50
CA LEU A 15 -16.77 -12.63 -16.13
C LEU A 15 -17.71 -13.79 -15.77
N ASP A 16 -18.97 -13.75 -16.21
CA ASP A 16 -19.94 -14.84 -16.06
C ASP A 16 -19.50 -16.09 -16.81
N ALA A 17 -18.97 -15.96 -18.03
CA ALA A 17 -18.43 -17.08 -18.78
C ALA A 17 -17.22 -17.72 -18.09
N ILE A 18 -16.35 -16.92 -17.46
CA ILE A 18 -15.21 -17.41 -16.67
C ILE A 18 -15.67 -18.10 -15.39
N CYS A 19 -16.68 -17.56 -14.70
CA CYS A 19 -17.32 -18.22 -13.56
C CYS A 19 -17.91 -19.58 -13.96
N GLU A 20 -18.65 -19.64 -15.07
CA GLU A 20 -19.24 -20.89 -15.57
C GLU A 20 -18.16 -21.91 -15.99
N ALA A 21 -17.05 -21.46 -16.57
CA ALA A 21 -15.90 -22.32 -16.87
C ALA A 21 -15.26 -22.87 -15.59
N THR A 22 -15.12 -22.03 -14.56
CA THR A 22 -14.63 -22.43 -13.23
C THR A 22 -15.53 -23.46 -12.57
N ARG A 23 -16.84 -23.23 -12.63
CA ARG A 23 -17.86 -24.16 -12.12
C ARG A 23 -17.70 -25.55 -12.74
N LYS A 24 -17.57 -25.62 -14.07
CA LYS A 24 -17.35 -26.88 -14.82
C LYS A 24 -16.00 -27.52 -14.54
N LEU A 25 -14.94 -26.72 -14.41
CA LEU A 25 -13.58 -27.20 -14.18
C LEU A 25 -13.43 -27.92 -12.83
N LEU A 26 -14.07 -27.37 -11.81
CA LEU A 26 -14.02 -27.87 -10.42
C LEU A 26 -15.15 -28.87 -10.10
N ASP A 27 -16.10 -29.05 -11.03
CA ASP A 27 -17.32 -29.83 -10.85
C ASP A 27 -18.14 -29.40 -9.62
N CYS A 28 -18.17 -28.09 -9.36
CA CYS A 28 -18.91 -27.51 -8.24
C CYS A 28 -20.26 -26.94 -8.70
N PRO A 29 -21.27 -26.80 -7.83
CA PRO A 29 -22.51 -26.10 -8.14
C PRO A 29 -22.33 -24.58 -8.15
N ILE A 30 -21.35 -24.04 -7.41
CA ILE A 30 -21.17 -22.61 -7.22
C ILE A 30 -19.78 -22.20 -7.68
N ALA A 31 -19.71 -21.12 -8.48
CA ALA A 31 -18.48 -20.41 -8.75
C ALA A 31 -18.72 -18.90 -8.72
N LEU A 32 -17.72 -18.15 -8.26
CA LEU A 32 -17.84 -16.70 -8.11
C LEU A 32 -16.52 -15.96 -8.31
N ILE A 33 -16.67 -14.70 -8.74
CA ILE A 33 -15.62 -13.69 -8.69
C ILE A 33 -15.98 -12.75 -7.55
N SER A 34 -15.23 -12.88 -6.44
CA SER A 34 -15.39 -12.03 -5.27
C SER A 34 -14.58 -10.75 -5.45
N VAL A 35 -15.14 -9.63 -5.03
CA VAL A 35 -14.47 -8.33 -4.95
C VAL A 35 -14.49 -7.85 -3.51
N VAL A 36 -13.34 -7.42 -3.00
CA VAL A 36 -13.18 -6.86 -1.66
C VAL A 36 -12.72 -5.40 -1.78
N GLU A 37 -13.55 -4.48 -1.28
CA GLU A 37 -13.28 -3.04 -1.22
C GLU A 37 -13.42 -2.59 0.24
N ASP A 38 -12.49 -1.78 0.75
CA ASP A 38 -12.49 -1.18 2.10
C ASP A 38 -13.08 -2.07 3.20
N ASP A 39 -14.39 -1.97 3.50
CA ASP A 39 -15.10 -2.74 4.54
C ASP A 39 -16.20 -3.70 4.00
N THR A 40 -16.31 -3.87 2.68
CA THR A 40 -17.38 -4.63 2.03
C THR A 40 -16.86 -5.67 1.04
N GLN A 41 -17.40 -6.89 1.13
CA GLN A 41 -17.24 -7.89 0.10
C GLN A 41 -18.53 -7.96 -0.73
N TRP A 42 -18.38 -7.83 -2.05
CA TRP A 42 -19.49 -8.02 -2.97
C TRP A 42 -19.07 -8.94 -4.12
N TYR A 43 -20.06 -9.57 -4.74
CA TYR A 43 -19.82 -10.55 -5.79
C TYR A 43 -20.11 -9.90 -7.13
N LYS A 44 -19.12 -9.88 -8.02
CA LYS A 44 -19.32 -9.32 -9.36
C LYS A 44 -20.10 -10.28 -10.26
N SER A 45 -19.80 -11.56 -10.12
CA SER A 45 -20.45 -12.65 -10.84
C SER A 45 -20.59 -13.82 -9.88
N VAL A 46 -21.78 -14.41 -9.87
CA VAL A 46 -22.11 -15.63 -9.13
C VAL A 46 -22.91 -16.51 -10.07
N VAL A 47 -22.47 -17.76 -10.24
CA VAL A 47 -23.23 -18.76 -10.99
C VAL A 47 -23.61 -19.89 -10.03
N GLY A 48 -24.89 -20.27 -10.05
CA GLY A 48 -25.42 -21.41 -9.27
C GLY A 48 -25.93 -21.11 -7.86
N PHE A 49 -25.91 -19.84 -7.42
CA PHE A 49 -26.44 -19.45 -6.11
C PHE A 49 -26.84 -17.96 -6.08
N GLU A 50 -27.92 -17.59 -5.39
CA GLU A 50 -28.25 -16.18 -5.11
C GLU A 50 -27.63 -15.78 -3.76
N LEU A 51 -26.57 -14.96 -3.80
CA LEU A 51 -25.88 -14.43 -2.62
C LEU A 51 -25.98 -12.90 -2.61
N ASP A 52 -26.60 -12.34 -1.57
CA ASP A 52 -26.54 -10.91 -1.30
C ASP A 52 -25.18 -10.51 -0.69
N ARG A 53 -24.92 -9.19 -0.63
CA ARG A 53 -23.69 -8.60 -0.06
C ARG A 53 -23.39 -9.15 1.33
N MET A 54 -22.13 -9.54 1.59
CA MET A 54 -21.69 -10.06 2.88
C MET A 54 -20.72 -9.09 3.57
N PRO A 55 -20.83 -8.85 4.90
CA PRO A 55 -19.84 -8.09 5.65
C PRO A 55 -18.46 -8.77 5.61
N LYS A 56 -17.38 -7.98 5.58
CA LYS A 56 -15.97 -8.39 5.35
C LYS A 56 -15.35 -9.34 6.38
N ASN A 57 -16.11 -9.95 7.29
CA ASN A 57 -15.51 -10.75 8.35
C ASN A 57 -15.18 -12.19 7.89
N ASN A 58 -13.91 -12.40 7.51
CA ASN A 58 -13.20 -13.68 7.42
C ASN A 58 -13.74 -14.76 6.45
N GLY A 59 -14.35 -14.35 5.33
CA GLY A 59 -14.74 -15.27 4.26
C GLY A 59 -13.56 -16.03 3.63
N PHE A 60 -13.83 -17.18 2.98
CA PHE A 60 -12.82 -18.01 2.32
C PHE A 60 -11.99 -17.21 1.29
N CYS A 61 -12.66 -16.34 0.54
CA CYS A 61 -12.07 -15.47 -0.46
C CYS A 61 -11.03 -14.51 0.14
N ALA A 62 -11.31 -13.96 1.32
CA ALA A 62 -10.37 -13.06 2.00
C ALA A 62 -9.05 -13.77 2.34
N HIS A 63 -9.11 -15.04 2.76
CA HIS A 63 -7.89 -15.82 3.04
C HIS A 63 -7.05 -16.05 1.79
N THR A 64 -7.69 -16.37 0.65
CA THR A 64 -7.01 -16.50 -0.66
C THR A 64 -6.38 -15.18 -1.11
N ILE A 65 -7.07 -14.06 -0.91
CA ILE A 65 -6.55 -12.73 -1.27
C ILE A 65 -5.33 -12.38 -0.40
N MET A 66 -5.42 -12.61 0.91
CA MET A 66 -4.36 -12.28 1.87
C MET A 66 -3.13 -13.18 1.71
N SER A 67 -3.31 -14.46 1.40
CA SER A 67 -2.16 -15.35 1.11
C SER A 67 -1.43 -14.91 -0.17
N GLY A 68 -2.17 -14.45 -1.19
CA GLY A 68 -1.61 -14.17 -2.51
C GLY A 68 -1.29 -15.44 -3.31
N GLU A 69 -1.73 -16.59 -2.81
CA GLU A 69 -1.48 -17.91 -3.38
C GLU A 69 -2.80 -18.68 -3.53
N PRO A 70 -2.93 -19.61 -4.50
CA PRO A 70 -4.08 -20.50 -4.61
C PRO A 70 -4.36 -21.23 -3.29
N MET A 71 -5.65 -21.37 -2.96
CA MET A 71 -6.10 -22.06 -1.74
C MET A 71 -7.12 -23.13 -2.08
N VAL A 72 -6.91 -24.34 -1.53
CA VAL A 72 -7.83 -25.48 -1.65
C VAL A 72 -8.16 -25.99 -0.25
N VAL A 73 -9.45 -26.19 0.01
CA VAL A 73 -9.97 -26.78 1.25
C VAL A 73 -10.97 -27.89 0.89
N PRO A 74 -10.53 -29.16 0.92
CA PRO A 74 -11.35 -30.33 0.60
C PRO A 74 -12.61 -30.49 1.47
N ASP A 75 -12.49 -30.25 2.78
CA ASP A 75 -13.60 -30.17 3.74
C ASP A 75 -13.40 -28.99 4.71
N LEU A 76 -14.19 -27.93 4.55
CA LEU A 76 -14.18 -26.71 5.35
C LEU A 76 -14.50 -26.96 6.83
N ARG A 77 -15.18 -28.06 7.18
CA ARG A 77 -15.44 -28.42 8.59
C ARG A 77 -14.22 -28.99 9.28
N ALA A 78 -13.29 -29.55 8.52
CA ALA A 78 -12.05 -30.12 9.03
C ALA A 78 -10.91 -29.09 9.07
N ASP A 79 -11.14 -27.89 8.53
CA ASP A 79 -10.16 -26.82 8.50
C ASP A 79 -10.33 -25.88 9.71
N PRO A 80 -9.34 -25.78 10.62
CA PRO A 80 -9.44 -24.93 11.81
C PRO A 80 -9.69 -23.44 11.51
N ARG A 81 -9.37 -22.98 10.29
CA ARG A 81 -9.63 -21.59 9.87
C ARG A 81 -11.12 -21.33 9.63
N PHE A 82 -11.89 -22.39 9.29
CA PHE A 82 -13.23 -22.26 8.74
C PHE A 82 -14.30 -23.08 9.47
N GLU A 83 -13.92 -24.01 10.37
CA GLU A 83 -14.87 -24.86 11.09
C GLU A 83 -15.97 -24.09 11.84
N ALA A 84 -15.63 -22.91 12.38
CA ALA A 84 -16.54 -22.02 13.09
C ALA A 84 -17.14 -20.92 12.20
N HIS A 85 -16.85 -20.92 10.89
CA HIS A 85 -17.31 -19.89 9.99
C HIS A 85 -18.83 -19.99 9.77
N PRO A 86 -19.59 -18.87 9.73
CA PRO A 86 -21.06 -18.90 9.58
C PRO A 86 -21.58 -19.63 8.33
N MET A 87 -20.78 -19.70 7.26
CA MET A 87 -21.14 -20.48 6.06
C MET A 87 -20.96 -21.99 6.22
N VAL A 88 -20.19 -22.43 7.22
CA VAL A 88 -19.82 -23.84 7.47
C VAL A 88 -20.63 -24.42 8.63
N ALA A 89 -20.82 -23.61 9.68
CA ALA A 89 -21.49 -23.97 10.92
C ALA A 89 -22.93 -24.46 10.71
N GLU A 90 -23.40 -25.27 11.67
CA GLU A 90 -24.74 -25.84 11.67
C GLU A 90 -25.81 -24.74 11.72
N GLY A 91 -26.82 -24.81 10.84
CA GLY A 91 -27.82 -23.75 10.64
C GLY A 91 -27.44 -22.67 9.63
N GLY A 92 -26.19 -22.69 9.11
CA GLY A 92 -25.75 -21.87 7.98
C GLY A 92 -25.99 -22.52 6.60
N PRO A 93 -25.57 -21.86 5.51
CA PRO A 93 -25.65 -22.38 4.14
C PRO A 93 -25.04 -23.78 3.91
N GLY A 94 -24.11 -24.21 4.77
CA GLY A 94 -23.58 -25.57 4.75
C GLY A 94 -22.43 -25.80 3.77
N ALA A 95 -21.62 -24.79 3.49
CA ALA A 95 -20.42 -24.92 2.65
C ALA A 95 -19.47 -25.99 3.20
N ARG A 96 -18.94 -26.82 2.29
CA ARG A 96 -18.02 -27.93 2.60
C ARG A 96 -16.75 -27.88 1.78
N PHE A 97 -16.77 -27.39 0.56
CA PHE A 97 -15.57 -27.32 -0.28
C PHE A 97 -15.28 -25.89 -0.71
N TYR A 98 -14.00 -25.57 -0.84
CA TYR A 98 -13.52 -24.33 -1.44
C TYR A 98 -12.25 -24.57 -2.25
N ALA A 99 -12.19 -24.06 -3.48
CA ALA A 99 -10.94 -23.90 -4.22
C ALA A 99 -10.93 -22.57 -4.93
N GLY A 100 -9.88 -21.78 -4.76
CA GLY A 100 -9.81 -20.43 -5.32
C GLY A 100 -8.39 -19.94 -5.59
N VAL A 101 -8.32 -18.95 -6.48
CA VAL A 101 -7.09 -18.24 -6.83
C VAL A 101 -7.26 -16.74 -6.62
N PRO A 102 -6.21 -16.03 -6.17
CA PRO A 102 -6.28 -14.58 -5.99
C PRO A 102 -6.29 -13.87 -7.34
N LEU A 103 -6.95 -12.72 -7.39
CA LEU A 103 -6.94 -11.79 -8.51
C LEU A 103 -6.07 -10.59 -8.13
N ILE A 104 -4.94 -10.46 -8.83
CA ILE A 104 -3.87 -9.51 -8.54
C ILE A 104 -3.63 -8.71 -9.81
N LEU A 105 -3.82 -7.39 -9.74
CA LEU A 105 -3.49 -6.48 -10.85
C LEU A 105 -1.97 -6.40 -11.03
N SER A 106 -1.52 -5.95 -12.20
CA SER A 106 -0.12 -5.65 -12.51
C SER A 106 0.50 -4.61 -11.56
N SER A 107 -0.32 -3.75 -10.94
CA SER A 107 0.07 -2.82 -9.87
C SER A 107 0.40 -3.51 -8.54
N GLY A 108 0.19 -4.82 -8.42
CA GLY A 108 0.30 -5.57 -7.16
C GLY A 108 -0.94 -5.49 -6.28
N GLN A 109 -1.95 -4.69 -6.66
CA GLN A 109 -3.21 -4.61 -5.92
C GLN A 109 -3.97 -5.94 -5.99
N ARG A 110 -4.24 -6.53 -4.82
CA ARG A 110 -5.07 -7.73 -4.67
C ARG A 110 -6.48 -7.31 -4.34
N PHE A 111 -7.43 -7.66 -5.20
CA PHE A 111 -8.77 -7.09 -5.11
C PHE A 111 -9.87 -8.13 -4.95
N GLY A 112 -9.56 -9.41 -5.21
CA GLY A 112 -10.58 -10.42 -5.37
C GLY A 112 -10.05 -11.82 -5.49
N SER A 113 -10.96 -12.77 -5.66
CA SER A 113 -10.63 -14.17 -5.93
C SER A 113 -11.61 -14.76 -6.94
N LEU A 114 -11.13 -15.68 -7.76
CA LEU A 114 -11.95 -16.57 -8.57
C LEU A 114 -11.99 -17.92 -7.87
N CYS A 115 -13.18 -18.39 -7.48
CA CYS A 115 -13.29 -19.63 -6.71
C CYS A 115 -14.54 -20.45 -7.01
N GLY A 116 -14.44 -21.75 -6.76
CA GLY A 116 -15.56 -22.70 -6.69
C GLY A 116 -15.89 -23.07 -5.24
N ILE A 117 -17.17 -23.29 -4.97
CA ILE A 117 -17.71 -23.68 -3.66
C ILE A 117 -18.70 -24.82 -3.84
N ASP A 118 -18.67 -25.78 -2.91
CA ASP A 118 -19.66 -26.85 -2.84
C ASP A 118 -20.20 -27.03 -1.41
N LEU A 119 -21.40 -27.59 -1.30
CA LEU A 119 -22.06 -28.04 -0.08
C LEU A 119 -21.73 -29.50 0.26
N VAL A 120 -20.95 -30.20 -0.58
CA VAL A 120 -20.35 -31.50 -0.27
C VAL A 120 -18.81 -31.44 -0.30
N PRO A 121 -18.10 -32.23 0.53
CA PRO A 121 -16.64 -32.30 0.46
C PRO A 121 -16.15 -32.91 -0.86
N HIS A 122 -15.04 -32.41 -1.40
CA HIS A 122 -14.44 -32.89 -2.65
C HIS A 122 -13.01 -33.40 -2.42
N GLU A 123 -12.52 -34.26 -3.32
CA GLU A 123 -11.08 -34.46 -3.44
C GLU A 123 -10.39 -33.16 -3.88
N ALA A 124 -9.13 -32.98 -3.48
CA ALA A 124 -8.36 -31.83 -3.94
C ALA A 124 -8.28 -31.84 -5.48
N PRO A 125 -8.53 -30.71 -6.17
CA PRO A 125 -8.35 -30.63 -7.60
C PRO A 125 -6.92 -30.98 -8.00
N SER A 126 -6.75 -31.63 -9.15
CA SER A 126 -5.42 -31.94 -9.69
C SER A 126 -4.61 -30.66 -9.95
N ASP A 127 -3.28 -30.77 -9.95
CA ASP A 127 -2.38 -29.67 -10.32
C ASP A 127 -2.75 -29.04 -11.67
N LYS A 128 -3.21 -29.86 -12.61
CA LYS A 128 -3.69 -29.40 -13.91
C LYS A 128 -4.95 -28.55 -13.80
N GLN A 129 -5.92 -28.95 -12.97
CA GLN A 129 -7.12 -28.13 -12.72
C GLN A 129 -6.75 -26.82 -12.03
N MET A 130 -5.84 -26.84 -11.06
CA MET A 130 -5.37 -25.63 -10.38
C MET A 130 -4.60 -24.69 -11.31
N ALA A 131 -3.79 -25.23 -12.23
CA ALA A 131 -3.13 -24.43 -13.26
C ALA A 131 -4.15 -23.74 -14.18
N VAL A 132 -5.16 -24.47 -14.65
CA VAL A 132 -6.22 -23.88 -15.49
C VAL A 132 -7.02 -22.83 -14.72
N LEU A 133 -7.35 -23.07 -13.44
CA LEU A 133 -8.03 -22.09 -12.59
C LEU A 133 -7.21 -20.80 -12.44
N THR A 134 -5.89 -20.95 -12.27
CA THR A 134 -4.96 -19.82 -12.20
C THR A 134 -4.94 -19.02 -13.50
N ASP A 135 -4.95 -19.69 -14.65
CA ASP A 135 -4.98 -19.02 -15.96
C ASP A 135 -6.33 -18.33 -16.23
N LEU A 136 -7.45 -18.89 -15.75
CA LEU A 136 -8.74 -18.19 -15.76
C LEU A 136 -8.71 -16.93 -14.88
N GLY A 137 -8.06 -16.98 -13.72
CA GLY A 137 -7.84 -15.80 -12.87
C GLY A 137 -7.03 -14.72 -13.58
N LYS A 138 -5.96 -15.09 -14.29
CA LYS A 138 -5.20 -14.15 -15.14
C LYS A 138 -6.04 -13.56 -16.27
N ALA A 139 -6.94 -14.33 -16.86
CA ALA A 139 -7.84 -13.84 -17.90
C ALA A 139 -8.82 -12.79 -17.36
N VAL A 140 -9.31 -12.95 -16.11
CA VAL A 140 -10.11 -11.91 -15.43
C VAL A 140 -9.29 -10.62 -15.29
N VAL A 141 -8.06 -10.70 -14.78
CA VAL A 141 -7.18 -9.54 -14.61
C VAL A 141 -6.92 -8.85 -15.95
N ALA A 142 -6.52 -9.61 -16.97
CA ALA A 142 -6.27 -9.07 -18.30
C ALA A 142 -7.50 -8.38 -18.90
N ALA A 143 -8.71 -8.90 -18.66
CA ALA A 143 -9.94 -8.27 -19.13
C ALA A 143 -10.21 -6.91 -18.46
N LEU A 144 -9.83 -6.76 -17.19
CA LEU A 144 -9.95 -5.51 -16.46
C LEU A 144 -8.91 -4.49 -16.93
N GLU A 145 -7.66 -4.92 -17.12
CA GLU A 145 -6.54 -4.04 -17.49
C GLU A 145 -6.57 -3.58 -18.94
N ASN A 146 -7.16 -4.36 -19.84
CA ASN A 146 -7.28 -3.98 -21.26
C ASN A 146 -8.39 -2.95 -21.54
N LEU A 147 -9.14 -2.53 -20.52
CA LEU A 147 -10.18 -1.51 -20.70
C LEU A 147 -9.56 -0.11 -20.68
N PRO A 148 -9.80 0.72 -21.73
CA PRO A 148 -9.30 2.08 -21.73
C PRO A 148 -9.90 2.87 -20.54
N PRO A 149 -9.11 3.73 -19.88
CA PRO A 149 -9.60 4.56 -18.78
C PRO A 149 -10.78 5.43 -19.24
N THR A 150 -11.82 5.56 -18.41
CA THR A 150 -12.95 6.41 -18.74
C THR A 150 -12.57 7.89 -18.60
N PRO A 151 -13.30 8.81 -19.25
CA PRO A 151 -13.16 10.25 -19.00
C PRO A 151 -13.40 10.63 -17.53
N GLN A 152 -14.10 9.80 -16.75
CA GLN A 152 -14.33 10.00 -15.34
C GLN A 152 -13.10 9.60 -14.50
N ASP A 153 -12.47 8.47 -14.81
CA ASP A 153 -11.20 8.04 -14.22
C ASP A 153 -10.10 9.10 -14.47
N GLN A 154 -10.07 9.66 -15.69
CA GLN A 154 -9.14 10.74 -16.05
C GLN A 154 -9.42 12.04 -15.31
N ARG A 155 -10.70 12.43 -15.15
CA ARG A 155 -11.07 13.65 -14.42
C ARG A 155 -10.77 13.55 -12.93
N GLU A 156 -10.98 12.40 -12.32
CA GLU A 156 -10.64 12.19 -10.90
C GLU A 156 -9.13 12.21 -10.68
N ASP A 157 -8.35 11.58 -11.56
CA ASP A 157 -6.89 11.61 -11.50
C ASP A 157 -6.33 13.02 -11.76
N GLU A 158 -6.84 13.74 -12.77
CA GLU A 158 -6.48 15.14 -13.05
C GLU A 158 -6.92 16.09 -11.94
N ALA A 159 -8.11 15.91 -11.37
CA ALA A 159 -8.59 16.72 -10.25
C ALA A 159 -7.73 16.48 -9.01
N THR A 160 -7.40 15.22 -8.69
CA THR A 160 -6.55 14.85 -7.55
C THR A 160 -5.15 15.44 -7.71
N LYS A 161 -4.55 15.32 -8.91
CA LYS A 161 -3.27 15.97 -9.26
C LYS A 161 -3.35 17.50 -9.15
N SER A 162 -4.42 18.11 -9.66
CA SER A 162 -4.59 19.57 -9.63
C SER A 162 -4.80 20.11 -8.21
N THR A 163 -5.61 19.42 -7.40
CA THR A 163 -5.82 19.74 -5.99
C THR A 163 -4.53 19.57 -5.18
N PHE A 164 -3.77 18.51 -5.44
CA PHE A 164 -2.45 18.31 -4.82
C PHE A 164 -1.48 19.43 -5.18
N ILE A 165 -1.32 19.77 -6.47
CA ILE A 165 -0.46 20.87 -6.93
C ILE A 165 -0.87 22.20 -6.27
N ALA A 166 -2.17 22.49 -6.19
CA ALA A 166 -2.68 23.71 -5.58
C ALA A 166 -2.41 23.75 -4.06
N LEU A 167 -2.61 22.63 -3.37
CA LEU A 167 -2.34 22.50 -1.93
C LEU A 167 -0.84 22.68 -1.63
N VAL A 168 0.03 21.96 -2.35
CA VAL A 168 1.48 22.09 -2.24
C VAL A 168 1.92 23.54 -2.49
N GLY A 169 1.40 24.18 -3.54
CA GLY A 169 1.73 25.57 -3.86
C GLY A 169 1.34 26.56 -2.76
N HIS A 170 0.23 26.33 -2.05
CA HIS A 170 -0.21 27.16 -0.93
C HIS A 170 0.65 26.92 0.33
N GLU A 171 0.87 25.66 0.68
CA GLU A 171 1.61 25.25 1.89
C GLU A 171 3.09 25.59 1.81
N LEU A 172 3.70 25.63 0.60
CA LEU A 172 5.09 26.09 0.43
C LEU A 172 5.23 27.61 0.52
N ARG A 173 4.25 28.36 0.02
CA ARG A 173 4.33 29.84 -0.08
C ARG A 173 4.36 30.51 1.28
N THR A 174 3.57 30.01 2.23
CA THR A 174 3.45 30.58 3.57
C THR A 174 4.78 30.56 4.35
N PRO A 175 5.46 29.42 4.55
CA PRO A 175 6.75 29.40 5.23
C PRO A 175 7.84 30.13 4.44
N LEU A 176 7.85 30.09 3.10
CA LEU A 176 8.79 30.88 2.29
C LEU A 176 8.63 32.39 2.53
N THR A 177 7.40 32.87 2.57
CA THR A 177 7.09 34.29 2.81
C THR A 177 7.58 34.72 4.19
N ILE A 178 7.35 33.90 5.22
CA ILE A 178 7.79 34.17 6.59
C ILE A 178 9.32 34.10 6.71
N LEU A 179 9.96 33.12 6.08
CA LEU A 179 11.41 32.95 6.05
C LEU A 179 12.08 34.16 5.41
N PHE A 180 11.63 34.55 4.21
CA PHE A 180 12.18 35.68 3.47
C PHE A 180 12.01 36.99 4.22
N GLY A 181 10.81 37.28 4.75
CA GLY A 181 10.57 38.49 5.54
C GLY A 181 11.39 38.54 6.83
N SER A 182 11.56 37.39 7.50
CA SER A 182 12.40 37.31 8.72
C SER A 182 13.87 37.57 8.42
N LEU A 183 14.39 37.05 7.30
CA LEU A 183 15.77 37.28 6.85
C LEU A 183 16.01 38.73 6.42
N GLN A 184 15.09 39.32 5.65
CA GLN A 184 15.17 40.75 5.27
C GLN A 184 15.23 41.68 6.48
N LEU A 185 14.40 41.43 7.50
CA LEU A 185 14.41 42.23 8.71
C LEU A 185 15.67 42.01 9.55
N LEU A 186 16.24 40.80 9.55
CA LEU A 186 17.53 40.53 10.18
C LEU A 186 18.66 41.30 9.50
N GLU A 187 18.74 41.30 8.17
CA GLU A 187 19.72 42.12 7.43
C GLU A 187 19.56 43.61 7.77
N ALA A 188 18.34 44.14 7.72
CA ALA A 188 18.07 45.56 7.98
C ALA A 188 18.37 46.00 9.43
N THR A 189 18.42 45.06 10.37
CA THR A 189 18.65 45.34 11.79
C THR A 189 19.99 44.84 12.31
N ALA A 190 20.81 44.19 11.47
CA ALA A 190 22.04 43.52 11.87
C ALA A 190 23.03 44.44 12.61
N GLU A 191 23.17 45.69 12.18
CA GLU A 191 24.05 46.68 12.83
C GLU A 191 23.56 47.11 14.23
N LYS A 192 22.27 46.92 14.53
CA LYS A 192 21.63 47.29 15.81
C LYS A 192 21.51 46.12 16.78
N GLY A 193 21.98 44.94 16.40
CA GLY A 193 21.92 43.70 17.18
C GLY A 193 20.94 42.67 16.63
N ILE A 194 21.22 41.40 16.88
CA ILE A 194 20.47 40.26 16.34
C ILE A 194 19.13 40.10 17.08
N ASN A 195 18.01 40.17 16.35
CA ASN A 195 16.70 39.85 16.90
C ASN A 195 16.44 38.33 16.89
N LYS A 196 16.57 37.70 18.06
CA LYS A 196 16.38 36.25 18.23
C LYS A 196 15.00 35.74 17.79
N LEU A 197 13.95 36.57 17.83
CA LEU A 197 12.61 36.17 17.37
C LEU A 197 12.58 35.96 15.86
N LEU A 198 13.22 36.86 15.09
CA LEU A 198 13.31 36.74 13.63
C LEU A 198 14.16 35.53 13.23
N VAL A 199 15.28 35.29 13.92
CA VAL A 199 16.10 34.08 13.70
C VAL A 199 15.30 32.81 13.99
N SER A 200 14.53 32.79 15.09
CA SER A 200 13.67 31.66 15.43
C SER A 200 12.55 31.44 14.40
N SER A 201 11.93 32.51 13.89
CA SER A 201 10.87 32.42 12.88
C SER A 201 11.41 31.89 11.56
N ALA A 202 12.54 32.43 11.08
CA ALA A 202 13.25 31.92 9.90
C ALA A 202 13.56 30.43 10.05
N ARG A 203 14.16 30.02 11.17
CA ARG A 203 14.50 28.61 11.43
C ARG A 203 13.27 27.70 11.46
N LYS A 204 12.16 28.13 12.09
CA LYS A 204 10.91 27.35 12.13
C LYS A 204 10.29 27.19 10.74
N SER A 205 10.26 28.26 9.94
CA SER A 205 9.76 28.22 8.56
C SER A 205 10.61 27.34 7.65
N ALA A 206 11.94 27.38 7.78
CA ALA A 206 12.84 26.49 7.06
C ALA A 206 12.61 25.02 7.44
N LYS A 207 12.46 24.71 8.73
CA LYS A 207 12.14 23.36 9.20
C LYS A 207 10.79 22.85 8.66
N HIS A 208 9.79 23.73 8.58
CA HIS A 208 8.49 23.38 8.00
C HIS A 208 8.57 23.09 6.50
N LEU A 209 9.35 23.88 5.75
CA LEU A 209 9.60 23.63 4.32
C LEU A 209 10.27 22.29 4.07
N ILE A 210 11.27 21.93 4.87
CA ILE A 210 11.94 20.62 4.77
C ILE A 210 10.92 19.49 4.94
N GLY A 211 10.09 19.54 5.98
CA GLY A 211 9.06 18.51 6.20
C GLY A 211 7.99 18.46 5.10
N LEU A 212 7.61 19.60 4.51
CA LEU A 212 6.68 19.60 3.36
C LEU A 212 7.30 18.96 2.12
N VAL A 213 8.59 19.21 1.85
CA VAL A 213 9.31 18.59 0.73
C VAL A 213 9.42 17.08 0.94
N GLU A 214 9.75 16.62 2.14
CA GLU A 214 9.78 15.19 2.49
C GLU A 214 8.42 14.52 2.26
N ASN A 215 7.33 15.17 2.68
CA ASN A 215 5.97 14.67 2.46
C ASN A 215 5.58 14.60 0.98
N ILE A 216 6.04 15.55 0.15
CA ILE A 216 5.79 15.55 -1.30
C ILE A 216 6.52 14.39 -1.97
N ILE A 217 7.78 14.14 -1.59
CA ILE A 217 8.55 13.00 -2.09
C ILE A 217 7.85 11.70 -1.71
N ALA A 218 7.48 11.53 -0.43
CA ALA A 218 6.76 10.36 0.05
C ALA A 218 5.42 10.13 -0.68
N TYR A 219 4.66 11.19 -0.97
CA TYR A 219 3.40 11.10 -1.73
C TYR A 219 3.64 10.75 -3.20
N SER A 220 4.66 11.32 -3.84
CA SER A 220 5.03 11.01 -5.23
C SER A 220 5.38 9.53 -5.38
N ASP A 221 6.17 8.99 -4.46
CA ASP A 221 6.56 7.57 -4.44
C ASP A 221 5.35 6.66 -4.18
N ALA A 222 4.42 7.07 -3.30
CA ALA A 222 3.19 6.32 -3.05
C ALA A 222 2.21 6.33 -4.23
N SER A 223 2.07 7.46 -4.92
CA SER A 223 1.11 7.64 -6.03
C SER A 223 1.52 6.93 -7.32
N THR A 224 2.80 6.64 -7.50
CA THR A 224 3.33 5.92 -8.67
C THR A 224 3.29 4.39 -8.50
N GLY A 225 2.91 3.89 -7.31
CA GLY A 225 2.94 2.47 -6.98
C GLY A 225 4.35 1.87 -6.93
N GLU A 226 5.36 2.71 -7.13
CA GLU A 226 6.77 2.38 -7.17
C GLU A 226 7.43 3.06 -5.97
N LEU A 227 7.52 2.34 -4.85
CA LEU A 227 8.61 2.58 -3.91
C LEU A 227 9.90 2.17 -4.62
N ARG A 228 10.40 3.06 -5.50
CA ARG A 228 11.66 2.88 -6.21
C ARG A 228 12.78 3.18 -5.22
N LEU A 229 13.13 2.16 -4.44
CA LEU A 229 14.37 2.15 -3.70
C LEU A 229 15.52 2.26 -4.70
N ASN A 230 16.36 3.29 -4.55
CA ASN A 230 17.59 3.45 -5.31
C ASN A 230 18.67 2.54 -4.73
N GLU A 231 18.40 1.23 -4.78
CA GLU A 231 19.26 0.22 -4.18
C GLU A 231 20.60 0.17 -4.90
N GLN A 232 21.66 0.39 -4.15
CA GLN A 232 23.02 0.33 -4.64
C GLN A 232 23.92 -0.27 -3.58
N THR A 233 25.04 -0.82 -4.02
CA THR A 233 26.07 -1.27 -3.10
C THR A 233 26.74 -0.04 -2.50
N CYS A 234 26.56 0.18 -1.20
CA CYS A 234 27.17 1.30 -0.50
C CYS A 234 27.87 0.83 0.79
N ASN A 235 28.84 1.63 1.23
CA ASN A 235 29.53 1.40 2.48
C ASN A 235 28.80 2.13 3.59
N LEU A 236 28.15 1.39 4.49
CA LEU A 236 27.42 1.98 5.61
C LEU A 236 28.32 2.88 6.47
N HIS A 237 29.59 2.52 6.64
CA HIS A 237 30.53 3.31 7.42
C HIS A 237 30.64 4.76 6.92
N GLU A 238 30.57 4.99 5.60
CA GLU A 238 30.58 6.35 5.04
C GLU A 238 29.29 7.11 5.38
N LEU A 239 28.11 6.45 5.26
CA LEU A 239 26.84 7.07 5.65
C LEU A 239 26.77 7.42 7.14
N PHE A 240 27.30 6.54 8.00
CA PHE A 240 27.34 6.77 9.44
C PHE A 240 28.27 7.93 9.80
N ASN A 241 29.44 8.03 9.18
CA ASN A 241 30.39 9.13 9.41
C ASN A 241 29.81 10.48 8.95
N ASP A 242 29.23 10.54 7.76
CA ASP A 242 28.51 11.72 7.27
C ASP A 242 27.46 12.23 8.27
N THR A 243 26.77 11.30 8.95
CA THR A 243 25.71 11.62 9.91
C THR A 243 26.27 11.98 11.30
N ALA A 244 27.43 11.43 11.66
CA ALA A 244 28.09 11.67 12.95
C ALA A 244 28.77 13.05 13.04
N GLU A 245 29.10 13.68 11.91
CA GLU A 245 29.64 15.04 11.88
C GLU A 245 28.63 16.12 12.33
N LEU A 246 27.36 15.74 12.52
CA LEU A 246 26.31 16.64 13.00
C LEU A 246 26.53 17.04 14.47
N THR A 247 26.97 18.28 14.67
CA THR A 247 26.91 18.96 15.98
C THR A 247 25.66 19.83 16.02
N LEU A 248 24.68 19.47 16.85
CA LEU A 248 23.39 20.16 16.92
C LEU A 248 23.06 20.57 18.37
N PRO A 249 22.38 21.72 18.55
CA PRO A 249 21.90 22.12 19.87
C PRO A 249 20.76 21.20 20.32
N GLY A 250 20.92 20.58 21.50
CA GLY A 250 19.90 19.80 22.18
C GLY A 250 18.71 20.65 22.66
N ALA A 251 17.66 19.99 23.14
CA ALA A 251 16.46 20.67 23.64
C ALA A 251 16.72 21.55 24.88
N ASP A 252 17.83 21.28 25.59
CA ASP A 252 18.40 22.02 26.71
C ASP A 252 19.28 23.22 26.28
N GLY A 253 19.52 23.38 24.98
CA GLY A 253 20.37 24.42 24.41
C GLY A 253 21.87 24.11 24.47
N VAL A 254 22.27 22.93 24.94
CA VAL A 254 23.66 22.47 24.96
C VAL A 254 24.01 21.85 23.61
N LEU A 255 25.18 22.15 23.06
CA LEU A 255 25.66 21.47 21.85
C LEU A 255 25.97 20.01 22.17
N LYS A 256 25.30 19.10 21.46
CA LYS A 256 25.52 17.67 21.56
C LYS A 256 26.10 17.16 20.24
N SER A 257 26.98 16.16 20.35
CA SER A 257 27.57 15.47 19.22
C SER A 257 27.27 13.98 19.30
N VAL A 258 27.24 13.32 18.14
CA VAL A 258 27.10 11.86 18.03
C VAL A 258 28.43 11.29 17.54
N SER A 259 28.83 10.14 18.09
CA SER A 259 30.03 9.44 17.65
C SER A 259 29.68 7.99 17.34
N VAL A 260 30.30 7.46 16.29
CA VAL A 260 30.16 6.07 15.85
C VAL A 260 31.29 5.28 16.52
N THR A 261 30.96 4.23 17.27
CA THR A 261 31.91 3.51 18.14
C THR A 261 32.34 2.15 17.58
N GLU A 262 31.78 1.68 16.47
CA GLU A 262 32.15 0.41 15.84
C GLU A 262 32.57 0.56 14.37
N ASP A 263 33.78 0.09 14.06
CA ASP A 263 34.33 -0.08 12.71
C ASP A 263 33.83 -1.38 12.02
N SER A 264 32.84 -2.08 12.60
CA SER A 264 32.39 -3.40 12.13
C SER A 264 31.58 -3.36 10.80
N LEU A 265 31.26 -2.16 10.31
CA LEU A 265 30.37 -1.92 9.16
C LEU A 265 31.12 -1.59 7.85
N THR A 266 32.33 -2.09 7.66
CA THR A 266 33.10 -1.90 6.40
C THR A 266 32.63 -2.76 5.24
N THR A 267 31.70 -3.69 5.48
CA THR A 267 31.19 -4.58 4.43
C THR A 267 30.17 -3.82 3.58
N PRO A 268 30.36 -3.72 2.26
CA PRO A 268 29.37 -3.10 1.40
C PRO A 268 28.05 -3.87 1.43
N ILE A 269 26.94 -3.16 1.55
CA ILE A 269 25.60 -3.74 1.55
C ILE A 269 24.75 -3.13 0.44
N TYR A 270 23.74 -3.87 0.01
CA TYR A 270 22.82 -3.44 -1.04
C TYR A 270 21.57 -2.82 -0.41
N VAL A 271 21.52 -1.50 -0.40
CA VAL A 271 20.44 -0.69 0.23
C VAL A 271 20.23 0.60 -0.55
N ASP A 272 19.15 1.32 -0.27
CA ASP A 272 18.98 2.71 -0.69
C ASP A 272 19.68 3.65 0.31
N PRO A 273 20.83 4.25 -0.04
CA PRO A 273 21.57 5.09 0.89
C PRO A 273 20.82 6.36 1.30
N ASP A 274 19.95 6.91 0.45
CA ASP A 274 19.22 8.14 0.75
C ASP A 274 18.15 7.88 1.83
N GLN A 275 17.45 6.73 1.73
CA GLN A 275 16.48 6.30 2.74
C GLN A 275 17.15 5.92 4.07
N ILE A 276 18.31 5.25 4.02
CA ILE A 276 19.08 4.96 5.23
C ILE A 276 19.56 6.26 5.89
N LYS A 277 20.05 7.24 5.11
CA LYS A 277 20.49 8.54 5.65
C LYS A 277 19.35 9.32 6.30
N LEU A 278 18.13 9.27 5.74
CA LEU A 278 16.92 9.85 6.36
C LEU A 278 16.60 9.20 7.71
N ALA A 279 16.62 7.86 7.79
CA ALA A 279 16.40 7.12 9.02
C ALA A 279 17.47 7.45 10.09
N LEU A 280 18.74 7.48 9.69
CA LEU A 280 19.87 7.83 10.56
C LEU A 280 19.75 9.26 11.10
N ASN A 281 19.42 10.23 10.25
CA ASN A 281 19.17 11.62 10.67
C ASN A 281 18.04 11.71 11.70
N ALA A 282 16.94 10.98 11.50
CA ALA A 282 15.83 10.97 12.46
C ALA A 282 16.23 10.39 13.82
N LEU A 283 17.00 9.29 13.82
CA LEU A 283 17.52 8.67 15.04
C LEU A 283 18.48 9.60 15.79
N VAL A 284 19.42 10.24 15.08
CA VAL A 284 20.35 11.23 15.64
C VAL A 284 19.61 12.43 16.22
N LEU A 285 18.61 12.96 15.49
CA LEU A 285 17.82 14.08 15.98
C LEU A 285 17.04 13.73 17.24
N ASN A 286 16.49 12.52 17.32
CA ASN A 286 15.81 12.02 18.52
C ASN A 286 16.80 11.84 19.68
N ALA A 287 17.98 11.27 19.42
CA ALA A 287 19.02 11.12 20.42
C ALA A 287 19.52 12.48 20.95
N ILE A 288 19.66 13.49 20.10
CA ILE A 288 20.10 14.84 20.52
C ILE A 288 19.00 15.57 21.31
N ASN A 289 17.73 15.42 20.90
CA ASN A 289 16.61 16.10 21.56
C ASN A 289 16.15 15.43 22.86
N HIS A 290 16.29 14.11 22.98
CA HIS A 290 15.70 13.32 24.07
C HIS A 290 16.71 12.42 24.79
N GLY A 291 17.89 12.19 24.22
CA GLY A 291 18.96 11.45 24.83
C GLY A 291 19.85 12.36 25.67
N GLY A 292 20.11 11.93 26.91
CA GLY A 292 21.16 12.40 27.84
C GLY A 292 21.35 13.91 27.87
#